data_AF-A0A7J7ISS8-F1
#
_entry.id   AF-A0A7J7ISS8-F1
#
_cell.length_a   1.000
_cell.length_b   1.000
_cell.length_c   1.000
_cell.angle_alpha   90.00
_cell.angle_beta   90.00
_cell.angle_gamma   90.00
#
_symmetry.space_group_name_H-M   'P 1'
#
loop_
_entity.id
_entity.type
_entity.pdbx_description
1 polymer ?
#
loop_
_entity_poly.entity_id
_entity_poly.type
_entity_poly.pdbx_seq_one_letter_code
_entity_poly.pdbx_strand_id
1 'polypeptide(L)'
;MSAEERMDTEEEGADQESPNCDEESEIEDSDRSSASETESSEVDEFTIEHRKSECIADGQELEQAFQLVKNLLYEEKMKKIDNKLDALKEETAQEYLQPIKQLNEDYKQALKICDILKDLRLKLVEVQYDSEVLAAHQNTENEKRLLYDSVRAELEEKIRRLEEDRHNVDINSDLWESQAFPKKTQIRRGRTTPAKPRRPKLTPISDILFYSAFIFQHF
;
A
#
# COMPACT_ATOMS: atom_id res chain seq x y z
N MET A 1 10.97 -2.48 -1.25
CA MET A 1 12.20 -2.03 -0.56
C MET A 1 12.24 -0.53 -0.65
N SER A 2 11.76 0.15 0.39
CA SER A 2 12.12 1.54 0.68
C SER A 2 12.20 1.61 2.20
N ALA A 3 13.40 1.84 2.70
CA ALA A 3 13.67 2.08 4.11
C ALA A 3 13.55 3.58 4.31
N GLU A 4 12.56 4.02 5.09
CA GLU A 4 12.50 5.38 5.61
C GLU A 4 13.08 5.34 7.03
N GLU A 5 14.25 5.95 7.17
CA GLU A 5 14.87 6.28 8.45
C GLU A 5 13.91 7.11 9.28
N ARG A 6 13.57 6.57 10.46
CA ARG A 6 12.85 7.28 11.51
C ARG A 6 13.83 8.20 12.22
N MET A 7 13.56 9.51 12.19
CA MET A 7 14.16 10.48 13.11
C MET A 7 13.42 10.35 14.45
N ASP A 8 14.02 9.63 15.39
CA ASP A 8 13.62 9.70 16.80
C ASP A 8 14.15 11.01 17.38
N THR A 9 13.24 11.94 17.68
CA THR A 9 13.53 13.14 18.47
C THR A 9 13.09 12.85 19.89
N GLU A 10 14.02 12.37 20.71
CA GLU A 10 13.83 12.25 22.16
C GLU A 10 14.13 13.63 22.78
N GLU A 11 13.08 14.34 23.19
CA GLU A 11 13.17 15.52 24.03
C GLU A 11 12.36 15.28 25.32
N GLU A 12 12.97 15.67 26.44
CA GLU A 12 12.48 15.73 27.82
C GLU A 12 12.75 14.55 28.76
N GLY A 13 13.92 14.64 29.40
CA GLY A 13 14.17 14.17 30.76
C GLY A 13 14.98 15.22 31.51
N ALA A 14 14.33 16.30 31.95
CA ALA A 14 14.94 17.28 32.85
C ALA A 14 15.04 16.68 34.27
N ASP A 15 16.01 15.79 34.47
CA ASP A 15 16.40 15.35 35.81
C ASP A 15 17.11 16.51 36.52
N GLN A 16 16.47 17.00 37.58
CA GLN A 16 17.09 17.88 38.55
C GLN A 16 18.08 17.08 39.39
N GLU A 17 19.33 17.02 38.97
CA GLU A 17 20.43 16.64 39.85
C GLU A 17 20.78 17.80 40.78
N SER A 18 20.45 17.64 42.06
CA SER A 18 21.24 18.16 43.17
C SER A 18 21.18 17.08 44.24
N PRO A 19 22.33 16.49 44.62
CA PRO A 19 23.19 17.19 45.57
C PRO A 19 24.68 16.88 45.39
N ASN A 20 25.52 17.92 45.51
CA ASN A 20 26.80 17.81 46.21
C ASN A 20 27.37 19.21 46.40
N CYS A 21 27.08 19.79 47.54
CA CYS A 21 27.85 20.90 48.08
C CYS A 21 28.73 20.35 49.21
N ASP A 22 29.59 19.39 48.88
CA ASP A 22 30.71 19.00 49.73
C ASP A 22 31.96 19.67 49.13
N GLU A 23 32.18 20.92 49.51
CA GLU A 23 33.49 21.53 49.38
C GLU A 23 33.81 22.16 50.73
N GLU A 24 34.57 21.40 51.50
CA GLU A 24 35.08 21.74 52.81
C GLU A 24 35.83 23.08 52.71
N SER A 25 35.28 24.12 53.31
CA SER A 25 36.02 25.36 53.54
C SER A 25 37.06 25.08 54.63
N GLU A 26 38.30 24.82 54.23
CA GLU A 26 39.46 24.85 55.10
C GLU A 26 39.54 26.24 55.75
N ILE A 27 39.30 26.28 57.07
CA ILE A 27 39.37 27.48 57.87
C ILE A 27 40.85 27.62 58.26
N GLU A 28 41.59 28.50 57.59
CA GLU A 28 42.94 28.88 58.03
C GLU A 28 42.86 29.56 59.41
N ASP A 29 43.49 28.94 60.40
CA ASP A 29 43.72 29.46 61.74
C ASP A 29 44.46 30.80 61.68
N SER A 30 43.70 31.90 61.72
CA SER A 30 44.25 33.24 61.91
C SER A 30 44.49 33.47 63.39
N ASP A 31 45.73 33.22 63.83
CA ASP A 31 46.28 33.50 65.16
C ASP A 31 46.18 35.01 65.47
N ARG A 32 45.01 35.44 65.95
CA ARG A 32 44.80 36.79 66.48
C ARG A 32 45.15 36.81 67.96
N SER A 33 46.46 36.83 68.24
CA SER A 33 46.97 37.25 69.54
C SER A 33 46.71 38.74 69.75
N SER A 34 45.54 39.06 70.33
CA SER A 34 45.26 40.38 70.88
C SER A 34 44.83 40.24 72.33
N ALA A 35 45.80 40.42 73.21
CA ALA A 35 45.58 40.66 74.62
C ALA A 35 44.89 42.03 74.79
N SER A 36 43.61 42.01 75.15
CA SER A 36 42.99 43.04 75.99
C SER A 36 42.12 42.29 77.00
N GLU A 37 42.56 42.18 78.26
CA GLU A 37 42.11 43.10 79.30
C GLU A 37 40.57 43.08 79.39
N THR A 38 40.07 42.13 80.17
CA THR A 38 38.82 42.16 80.93
C THR A 38 37.94 43.40 80.76
N GLU A 39 36.99 43.30 79.83
CA GLU A 39 35.67 43.88 80.01
C GLU A 39 34.66 42.72 79.99
N SER A 40 34.69 41.91 81.06
CA SER A 40 33.55 41.07 81.42
C SER A 40 32.43 42.00 81.85
N SER A 41 31.82 42.68 80.88
CA SER A 41 30.54 43.33 81.10
C SER A 41 29.59 42.22 81.54
N GLU A 42 29.06 42.39 82.76
CA GLU A 42 27.98 41.60 83.31
C GLU A 42 26.76 41.89 82.43
N VAL A 43 26.70 41.23 81.27
CA VAL A 43 25.55 41.25 80.38
C VAL A 43 24.44 40.60 81.20
N ASP A 44 23.50 41.43 81.64
CA ASP A 44 22.34 41.04 82.43
C ASP A 44 21.70 39.79 81.80
N GLU A 45 21.48 38.75 82.60
CA GLU A 45 20.85 37.47 82.19
C GLU A 45 19.59 37.72 81.34
N PHE A 46 18.86 38.77 81.70
CA PHE A 46 17.69 39.26 80.99
C PHE A 46 17.94 39.60 79.51
N THR A 47 19.09 40.18 79.17
CA THR A 47 19.43 40.53 77.78
C THR A 47 19.80 39.31 76.93
N ILE A 48 20.38 38.28 77.54
CA ILE A 48 20.63 36.99 76.89
C ILE A 48 19.32 36.27 76.64
N GLU A 49 18.44 36.24 77.64
CA GLU A 49 17.12 35.62 77.53
C GLU A 49 16.23 36.36 76.53
N HIS A 50 16.32 37.69 76.46
CA HIS A 50 15.63 38.50 75.45
C HIS A 50 16.10 38.17 74.02
N ARG A 51 17.41 38.12 73.77
CA ARG A 51 17.95 37.72 72.44
C ARG A 51 17.55 36.30 72.05
N LYS A 52 17.53 35.37 73.01
CA LYS A 52 17.06 34.00 72.78
C LYS A 52 15.58 33.99 72.39
N SER A 53 14.76 34.81 73.03
CA SER A 53 13.33 34.94 72.70
C SER A 53 13.10 35.53 71.31
N GLU A 54 13.86 36.55 70.90
CA GLU A 54 13.81 37.11 69.54
C GLU A 54 14.24 36.07 68.50
N CYS A 55 15.36 35.36 68.71
CA CYS A 55 15.81 34.33 67.79
C CYS A 55 14.78 33.19 67.60
N ILE A 56 14.08 32.81 68.67
CA ILE A 56 12.98 31.84 68.59
C ILE A 56 11.79 32.43 67.81
N ALA A 57 11.45 33.69 68.02
CA ALA A 57 10.36 34.36 67.31
C ALA A 57 10.67 34.48 65.81
N ASP A 58 11.88 34.88 65.44
CA ASP A 58 12.35 34.94 64.04
C ASP A 58 12.30 33.55 63.38
N GLY A 59 12.73 32.51 64.10
CA GLY A 59 12.64 31.13 63.64
C GLY A 59 11.19 30.66 63.42
N GLN A 60 10.26 31.10 64.29
CA GLN A 60 8.83 30.81 64.13
C GLN A 60 8.21 31.57 62.95
N GLU A 61 8.60 32.83 62.73
CA GLU A 61 8.15 33.61 61.58
C GLU A 61 8.64 32.98 60.26
N LEU A 62 9.90 32.55 60.23
CA LEU A 62 10.48 31.88 59.07
C LEU A 62 9.76 30.55 58.75
N GLU A 63 9.48 29.74 59.77
CA GLU A 63 8.72 28.49 59.60
C GLU A 63 7.30 28.77 59.07
N GLN A 64 6.62 29.79 59.59
CA GLN A 64 5.30 30.18 59.09
C GLN A 64 5.34 30.63 57.62
N ALA A 65 6.34 31.43 57.25
CA ALA A 65 6.56 31.85 55.87
C ALA A 65 6.83 30.65 54.95
N PHE A 66 7.65 29.69 55.41
CA PHE A 66 7.93 28.46 54.67
C PHE A 66 6.66 27.63 54.44
N GLN A 67 5.83 27.42 55.47
CA GLN A 67 4.57 26.69 55.34
C GLN A 67 3.59 27.39 54.40
N LEU A 68 3.53 28.72 54.45
CA LEU A 68 2.68 29.51 53.55
C LEU A 68 3.10 29.32 52.09
N VAL A 69 4.39 29.48 51.79
CA VAL A 69 4.93 29.30 50.43
C VAL A 69 4.70 27.86 49.95
N LYS A 70 4.91 26.88 50.82
CA LYS A 70 4.65 25.47 50.52
C LYS A 70 3.19 25.22 50.15
N ASN A 71 2.24 25.78 50.91
CA ASN A 71 0.82 25.64 50.61
C ASN A 71 0.45 26.32 49.28
N LEU A 72 0.96 27.52 49.01
CA LEU A 72 0.76 28.20 47.73
C LEU A 72 1.28 27.38 46.55
N LEU A 73 2.45 26.73 46.70
CA LEU A 73 3.02 25.85 45.67
C LEU A 73 2.08 24.66 45.37
N TYR A 74 1.51 24.04 46.40
CA TYR A 74 0.56 22.94 46.20
C TYR A 74 -0.74 23.43 45.54
N GLU A 75 -1.29 24.56 45.97
CA GLU A 75 -2.47 25.14 45.33
C GLU A 75 -2.22 25.48 43.86
N GLU A 76 -1.05 26.04 43.53
CA GLU A 76 -0.69 26.33 42.14
C GLU A 76 -0.57 25.04 41.31
N LYS A 77 0.05 23.99 41.87
CA LYS A 77 0.14 22.68 41.20
C LYS A 77 -1.24 22.06 40.96
N MET A 78 -2.14 22.11 41.95
CA MET A 78 -3.50 21.61 41.79
C MET A 78 -4.25 22.40 40.71
N LYS A 79 -4.17 23.74 40.73
CA LYS A 79 -4.77 24.59 39.69
C LYS A 79 -4.24 24.27 38.29
N LYS A 80 -2.94 24.02 38.14
CA LYS A 80 -2.36 23.61 36.84
C LYS A 80 -2.95 22.28 36.35
N ILE A 81 -3.14 21.32 37.25
CA ILE A 81 -3.76 20.03 36.93
C ILE A 81 -5.22 20.22 36.56
N ASP A 82 -5.99 20.96 37.37
CA ASP A 82 -7.40 21.24 37.13
C ASP A 82 -7.60 21.94 35.77
N ASN A 83 -6.77 22.94 35.45
CA ASN A 83 -6.83 23.63 34.16
C ASN A 83 -6.54 22.68 32.97
N LYS A 84 -5.56 21.76 33.11
CA LYS A 84 -5.30 20.76 32.06
C LYS A 84 -6.48 19.79 31.91
N LEU A 85 -7.09 19.40 33.02
CA LEU A 85 -8.24 18.49 33.04
C LEU A 85 -9.47 19.15 32.40
N ASP A 86 -9.73 20.42 32.71
CA ASP A 86 -10.82 21.18 32.10
C ASP A 86 -10.57 21.43 30.61
N ALA A 87 -9.33 21.75 30.19
CA ALA A 87 -8.99 21.83 28.77
C ALA A 87 -9.19 20.50 28.02
N LEU A 88 -8.99 19.35 28.69
CA LEU A 88 -9.29 18.04 28.11
C LEU A 88 -10.80 17.80 27.99
N LYS A 89 -11.58 18.14 29.02
CA LYS A 89 -13.05 18.03 29.00
C LYS A 89 -13.69 18.93 27.95
N GLU A 90 -13.13 20.12 27.76
CA GLU A 90 -13.58 21.09 26.75
C GLU A 90 -13.01 20.77 25.35
N GLU A 91 -12.23 19.70 25.20
CA GLU A 91 -11.58 19.29 23.95
C GLU A 91 -10.67 20.38 23.34
N THR A 92 -10.19 21.30 24.18
CA THR A 92 -9.33 22.44 23.80
C THR A 92 -7.86 22.19 24.11
N ALA A 93 -7.53 21.05 24.70
CA ALA A 93 -6.16 20.62 25.00
C ALA A 93 -5.29 20.62 23.75
N GLN A 94 -4.37 21.58 23.69
CA GLN A 94 -3.58 21.90 22.49
C GLN A 94 -2.74 20.73 21.97
N GLU A 95 -2.24 19.90 22.88
CA GLU A 95 -1.43 18.71 22.59
C GLU A 95 -2.18 17.72 21.66
N TYR A 96 -3.51 17.68 21.72
CA TYR A 96 -4.33 16.74 20.93
C TYR A 96 -4.93 17.36 19.67
N LEU A 97 -4.99 18.69 19.57
CA LEU A 97 -5.60 19.37 18.43
C LEU A 97 -4.88 19.08 17.11
N GLN A 98 -3.54 19.04 17.13
CA GLN A 98 -2.76 18.74 15.92
C GLN A 98 -2.94 17.29 15.45
N PRO A 99 -2.79 16.26 16.30
CA PRO A 99 -3.11 14.88 15.94
C PRO A 99 -4.53 14.70 15.40
N ILE A 100 -5.54 15.36 15.99
CA ILE A 100 -6.93 15.29 15.53
C ILE A 100 -7.08 15.90 14.14
N LYS A 101 -6.40 17.00 13.83
CA LYS A 101 -6.41 17.60 12.49
C LYS A 101 -5.80 16.67 11.46
N GLN A 102 -4.63 16.10 11.76
CA GLN A 102 -3.95 15.12 10.89
C GLN A 102 -4.83 13.92 10.62
N LEU A 103 -5.43 13.32 11.66
CA LEU A 103 -6.34 12.19 11.51
C LEU A 103 -7.55 12.51 10.62
N ASN A 104 -8.10 13.72 10.74
CA ASN A 104 -9.19 14.18 9.88
C ASN A 104 -8.75 14.39 8.42
N GLU A 105 -7.52 14.83 8.19
CA GLU A 105 -6.96 14.97 6.85
C GLU A 105 -6.74 13.60 6.21
N ASP A 106 -6.15 12.66 6.94
CA ASP A 106 -5.94 11.27 6.50
C ASP A 106 -7.26 10.59 6.16
N TYR A 107 -8.28 10.76 7.00
CA TYR A 107 -9.62 10.25 6.74
C TYR A 107 -10.21 10.80 5.43
N LYS A 108 -10.06 12.11 5.18
CA LYS A 108 -10.51 12.73 3.92
C LYS A 108 -9.73 12.21 2.72
N GLN A 109 -8.43 11.95 2.86
CA GLN A 109 -7.62 11.36 1.81
C GLN A 109 -8.07 9.91 1.52
N ALA A 110 -8.32 9.11 2.56
CA ALA A 110 -8.82 7.75 2.42
C ALA A 110 -10.16 7.71 1.69
N LEU A 111 -11.09 8.64 1.99
CA LEU A 111 -12.35 8.75 1.25
C LEU A 111 -12.13 9.02 -0.24
N LYS A 112 -11.27 9.97 -0.60
CA LYS A 112 -10.94 10.25 -2.01
C LYS A 112 -10.36 9.03 -2.72
N ILE A 113 -9.48 8.29 -2.05
CA ILE A 113 -8.91 7.05 -2.60
C ILE A 113 -10.01 6.00 -2.80
N CYS A 114 -10.90 5.82 -1.83
CA CYS A 114 -12.03 4.90 -1.93
C CYS A 114 -12.95 5.23 -3.11
N ASP A 115 -13.24 6.51 -3.35
CA ASP A 115 -14.05 6.97 -4.48
C ASP A 115 -13.38 6.62 -5.82
N ILE A 116 -12.10 6.93 -5.97
CA ILE A 116 -11.33 6.59 -7.18
C ILE A 116 -11.27 5.07 -7.39
N LEU A 117 -11.04 4.30 -6.33
CA LEU A 117 -11.00 2.84 -6.40
C LEU A 117 -12.35 2.25 -6.82
N LYS A 118 -13.46 2.83 -6.35
CA LYS A 118 -14.80 2.42 -6.76
C LYS A 118 -15.00 2.66 -8.26
N ASP A 119 -14.63 3.84 -8.75
CA ASP A 119 -14.76 4.18 -10.17
C ASP A 119 -13.91 3.28 -11.07
N LEU A 120 -12.66 2.99 -10.65
CA LEU A 120 -11.79 2.07 -11.37
C LEU A 120 -12.34 0.65 -11.40
N ARG A 121 -12.92 0.17 -10.29
CA ARG A 121 -13.56 -1.15 -10.24
C ARG A 121 -14.78 -1.24 -11.14
N LEU A 122 -15.60 -0.19 -11.21
CA LEU A 122 -16.74 -0.15 -12.13
C LEU A 122 -16.28 -0.21 -13.59
N LYS A 123 -15.29 0.61 -13.96
CA LYS A 123 -14.70 0.58 -15.31
C LYS A 123 -14.09 -0.78 -15.65
N LEU A 124 -13.44 -1.43 -14.69
CA LEU A 124 -12.90 -2.77 -14.90
C LEU A 124 -14.00 -3.79 -15.21
N VAL A 125 -15.11 -3.75 -14.47
CA VAL A 125 -16.25 -4.64 -14.70
C VAL A 125 -16.87 -4.39 -16.08
N GLU A 126 -17.01 -3.12 -16.50
CA GLU A 126 -17.50 -2.77 -17.84
C GLU A 126 -16.59 -3.34 -18.93
N VAL A 127 -15.28 -3.13 -18.83
CA VAL A 127 -14.30 -3.65 -19.80
C VAL A 127 -14.32 -5.18 -19.85
N GLN A 128 -14.39 -5.84 -18.69
CA GLN A 128 -14.48 -7.30 -18.62
C GLN A 128 -15.75 -7.79 -19.32
N TYR A 129 -16.90 -7.18 -19.00
CA TYR A 129 -18.18 -7.51 -19.61
C TYR A 129 -18.13 -7.36 -21.13
N ASP A 130 -17.66 -6.21 -21.64
CA ASP A 130 -17.59 -5.96 -23.09
C ASP A 130 -16.66 -6.95 -23.80
N SER A 131 -15.51 -7.27 -23.18
CA SER A 131 -14.57 -8.24 -23.72
C SER A 131 -15.15 -9.65 -23.78
N GLU A 132 -15.92 -10.05 -22.76
CA GLU A 132 -16.57 -11.37 -22.70
C GLU A 132 -17.69 -11.48 -23.74
N VAL A 133 -18.48 -10.41 -23.92
CA VAL A 133 -19.51 -10.34 -24.97
C VAL A 133 -18.89 -10.49 -26.35
N LEU A 134 -17.78 -9.78 -26.62
CA LEU A 134 -17.06 -9.89 -27.89
C LEU A 134 -16.50 -11.31 -28.11
N ALA A 135 -15.89 -11.90 -27.08
CA ALA A 135 -15.35 -13.25 -27.14
C ALA A 135 -16.46 -14.28 -27.43
N ALA A 136 -17.60 -14.19 -26.73
CA ALA A 136 -18.74 -15.07 -26.94
C ALA A 136 -19.33 -14.94 -28.36
N HIS A 137 -19.45 -13.71 -28.87
CA HIS A 137 -19.93 -13.47 -30.23
C HIS A 137 -18.97 -14.06 -31.27
N GLN A 138 -17.67 -13.82 -31.13
CA GLN A 138 -16.66 -14.37 -32.03
C GLN A 138 -16.62 -15.90 -31.97
N ASN A 139 -16.72 -16.49 -30.78
CA ASN A 139 -16.78 -17.93 -30.61
C ASN A 139 -17.97 -18.54 -31.36
N THR A 140 -19.17 -17.94 -31.19
CA THR A 140 -20.39 -18.40 -31.87
C THR A 140 -20.27 -18.31 -33.39
N GLU A 141 -19.74 -17.20 -33.91
CA GLU A 141 -19.51 -17.02 -35.34
C GLU A 141 -18.49 -18.02 -35.90
N ASN A 142 -17.45 -18.34 -35.13
CA ASN A 142 -16.44 -19.33 -35.51
C ASN A 142 -17.03 -20.75 -35.51
N GLU A 143 -17.76 -21.14 -34.47
CA GLU A 143 -18.45 -22.44 -34.39
C GLU A 143 -19.42 -22.62 -35.56
N LYS A 144 -20.21 -21.60 -35.87
CA LYS A 144 -21.10 -21.60 -37.03
C LYS A 144 -20.34 -21.84 -38.34
N ARG A 145 -19.22 -21.15 -38.56
CA ARG A 145 -18.37 -21.36 -39.75
C ARG A 145 -17.80 -22.78 -39.80
N LEU A 146 -17.27 -23.27 -38.68
CA LEU A 146 -16.75 -24.64 -38.58
C LEU A 146 -17.82 -25.69 -38.90
N LEU A 147 -19.06 -25.48 -38.44
CA LEU A 147 -20.18 -26.36 -38.78
C LEU A 147 -20.50 -26.34 -40.28
N TYR A 148 -20.53 -25.15 -40.91
CA TYR A 148 -20.72 -25.06 -42.36
C TYR A 148 -19.60 -25.76 -43.14
N ASP A 149 -18.34 -25.56 -42.75
CA ASP A 149 -17.21 -26.21 -43.38
C ASP A 149 -17.25 -27.73 -43.20
N SER A 150 -17.66 -28.21 -42.02
CA SER A 150 -17.83 -29.65 -41.75
C SER A 150 -18.92 -30.26 -42.63
N VAL A 151 -20.10 -29.65 -42.68
CA VAL A 151 -21.22 -30.12 -43.52
C VAL A 151 -20.81 -30.11 -44.99
N ARG A 152 -20.12 -29.06 -45.43
CA ARG A 152 -19.60 -28.96 -46.79
C ARG A 152 -18.61 -30.09 -47.09
N ALA A 153 -17.65 -30.35 -46.21
CA ALA A 153 -16.69 -31.43 -46.38
C ALA A 153 -17.37 -32.81 -46.46
N GLU A 154 -18.40 -33.05 -45.63
CA GLU A 154 -19.20 -34.28 -45.71
C GLU A 154 -19.93 -34.44 -47.05
N LEU A 155 -20.47 -33.35 -47.60
CA LEU A 155 -21.13 -33.37 -48.89
C LEU A 155 -20.13 -33.61 -50.03
N GLU A 156 -18.97 -32.95 -50.00
CA GLU A 156 -17.89 -33.16 -50.97
C GLU A 156 -17.36 -34.60 -50.94
N GLU A 157 -17.24 -35.19 -49.74
CA GLU A 157 -16.91 -36.61 -49.55
C GLU A 157 -17.98 -37.55 -50.13
N LYS A 158 -19.26 -37.28 -49.84
CA LYS A 158 -20.38 -38.07 -50.39
C LYS A 158 -20.41 -38.01 -51.92
N ILE A 159 -20.19 -36.82 -52.50
CA ILE A 159 -20.10 -36.66 -53.97
C ILE A 159 -18.96 -37.52 -54.51
N ARG A 160 -17.75 -37.44 -53.90
CA ARG A 160 -16.60 -38.21 -54.36
C ARG A 160 -16.86 -39.71 -54.34
N ARG A 161 -17.46 -40.25 -53.26
CA ARG A 161 -17.83 -41.67 -53.17
C ARG A 161 -18.83 -42.09 -54.23
N LEU A 162 -19.83 -41.25 -54.52
CA LEU A 162 -20.78 -41.53 -55.60
C LEU A 162 -20.11 -41.53 -56.98
N GLU A 163 -19.13 -40.66 -57.21
CA GLU A 163 -18.35 -40.64 -58.45
C GLU A 163 -17.46 -41.87 -58.60
N GLU A 164 -16.82 -42.30 -57.50
CA GLU A 164 -16.04 -43.55 -57.43
C GLU A 164 -16.93 -44.77 -57.67
N ASP A 165 -18.10 -44.84 -57.03
CA ASP A 165 -19.07 -45.93 -57.23
C ASP A 165 -19.59 -45.98 -58.68
N ARG A 166 -19.88 -44.81 -59.28
CA ARG A 166 -20.25 -44.73 -60.71
C ARG A 166 -19.13 -45.27 -61.59
N HIS A 167 -17.89 -44.81 -61.38
CA HIS A 167 -16.73 -45.29 -62.14
C HIS A 167 -16.50 -46.80 -61.95
N ASN A 168 -16.72 -47.33 -60.75
CA ASN A 168 -16.60 -48.76 -60.46
C ASN A 168 -17.67 -49.58 -61.19
N VAL A 169 -18.92 -49.09 -61.26
CA VAL A 169 -19.98 -49.72 -62.07
C VAL A 169 -19.64 -49.68 -63.55
N ASP A 170 -19.15 -48.54 -64.06
CA ASP A 170 -18.76 -48.39 -65.47
C ASP A 170 -17.63 -49.37 -65.86
N ILE A 171 -16.55 -49.46 -65.05
CA ILE A 171 -15.48 -50.45 -65.27
C ILE A 171 -16.02 -51.87 -65.25
N ASN A 172 -16.83 -52.20 -64.26
CA ASN A 172 -17.39 -53.55 -64.13
C ASN A 172 -18.25 -53.87 -65.36
N SER A 173 -19.13 -52.96 -65.78
CA SER A 173 -19.95 -53.11 -66.99
C SER A 173 -19.08 -53.36 -68.22
N ASP A 174 -18.05 -52.55 -68.46
CA ASP A 174 -17.11 -52.70 -69.59
C ASP A 174 -16.37 -54.05 -69.55
N LEU A 175 -16.01 -54.52 -68.36
CA LEU A 175 -15.33 -55.80 -68.15
C LEU A 175 -16.26 -56.99 -68.43
N TRP A 176 -17.50 -56.94 -67.94
CA TRP A 176 -18.52 -57.95 -68.23
C TRP A 176 -18.87 -57.98 -69.72
N GLU A 177 -18.98 -56.82 -70.37
CA GLU A 177 -19.28 -56.70 -71.80
C GLU A 177 -18.11 -57.22 -72.66
N SER A 178 -16.86 -57.00 -72.20
CA SER A 178 -15.65 -57.56 -72.82
C SER A 178 -15.52 -59.07 -72.64
N GLN A 179 -15.98 -59.62 -71.52
CA GLN A 179 -15.97 -61.07 -71.24
C GLN A 179 -17.10 -61.80 -71.99
N ALA A 180 -18.23 -61.12 -72.24
CA ALA A 180 -19.33 -61.62 -73.07
C ALA A 180 -19.00 -61.61 -74.57
N PHE A 181 -18.10 -60.73 -75.05
CA PHE A 181 -17.70 -60.67 -76.46
C PHE A 181 -16.21 -60.30 -76.67
N PRO A 182 -15.31 -61.24 -77.00
CA PRO A 182 -13.91 -60.90 -77.28
C PRO A 182 -13.78 -60.27 -78.67
N LYS A 183 -13.78 -58.92 -78.75
CA LYS A 183 -13.50 -58.21 -80.00
C LYS A 183 -12.05 -57.72 -80.04
N LYS A 184 -11.39 -58.04 -81.16
CA LYS A 184 -9.99 -57.76 -81.48
C LYS A 184 -9.65 -56.27 -81.42
N THR A 185 -8.56 -55.97 -80.72
CA THR A 185 -7.66 -54.81 -80.79
C THR A 185 -7.86 -53.81 -81.94
N GLN A 186 -8.01 -52.52 -81.60
CA GLN A 186 -7.50 -51.39 -82.38
C GLN A 186 -6.92 -50.32 -81.44
N ILE A 187 -5.60 -50.36 -81.27
CA ILE A 187 -4.78 -49.23 -80.84
C ILE A 187 -4.93 -48.13 -81.88
N ARG A 188 -5.49 -46.95 -81.53
CA ARG A 188 -5.18 -45.67 -82.20
C ARG A 188 -5.83 -44.44 -81.55
N ARG A 189 -4.98 -43.62 -80.94
CA ARG A 189 -4.72 -42.18 -81.21
C ARG A 189 -4.65 -41.35 -79.94
N GLY A 190 -3.43 -40.85 -79.70
CA GLY A 190 -3.14 -39.84 -78.70
C GLY A 190 -3.99 -38.60 -78.90
N ARG A 191 -4.63 -38.19 -77.81
CA ARG A 191 -5.27 -36.90 -77.67
C ARG A 191 -4.27 -36.00 -76.93
N THR A 192 -3.71 -35.04 -77.64
CA THR A 192 -2.88 -33.98 -77.09
C THR A 192 -3.72 -33.14 -76.13
N THR A 193 -3.26 -32.99 -74.90
CA THR A 193 -3.83 -32.08 -73.90
C THR A 193 -3.25 -30.69 -74.12
N PRO A 194 -4.05 -29.61 -74.12
CA PRO A 194 -3.51 -28.27 -73.98
C PRO A 194 -3.15 -28.01 -72.51
N ALA A 195 -2.00 -27.38 -72.29
CA ALA A 195 -1.45 -27.06 -70.98
C ALA A 195 -2.37 -26.13 -70.17
N LYS A 196 -2.54 -26.43 -68.88
CA LYS A 196 -3.23 -25.60 -67.88
C LYS A 196 -2.47 -24.28 -67.67
N PRO A 197 -3.14 -23.13 -67.46
CA PRO A 197 -2.46 -21.95 -66.94
C PRO A 197 -2.09 -22.16 -65.46
N ARG A 198 -0.89 -21.73 -65.10
CA ARG A 198 -0.38 -21.73 -63.73
C ARG A 198 -1.21 -20.77 -62.86
N ARG A 199 -1.73 -21.26 -61.73
CA ARG A 199 -2.31 -20.41 -60.68
C ARG A 199 -1.20 -19.57 -60.02
N PRO A 200 -1.43 -18.30 -59.66
CA PRO A 200 -0.50 -17.57 -58.81
C PRO A 200 -0.43 -18.20 -57.42
N LYS A 201 0.76 -18.21 -56.82
CA LYS A 201 1.01 -18.72 -55.47
C LYS A 201 0.29 -17.81 -54.47
N LEU A 202 -0.55 -18.40 -53.61
CA LEU A 202 -1.02 -17.76 -52.40
C LEU A 202 0.17 -17.64 -51.44
N THR A 203 0.49 -16.42 -51.02
CA THR A 203 1.39 -16.17 -49.89
C THR A 203 0.67 -16.56 -48.60
N PRO A 204 1.36 -17.21 -47.64
CA PRO A 204 0.77 -17.46 -46.33
C PRO A 204 0.51 -16.13 -45.62
N ILE A 205 -0.68 -15.99 -45.05
CA ILE A 205 -1.05 -14.91 -44.15
C ILE A 205 -0.32 -15.19 -42.81
N SER A 206 0.98 -14.91 -42.76
CA SER A 206 1.76 -14.96 -41.53
C SER A 206 1.77 -13.64 -40.76
N ASP A 207 1.19 -12.58 -41.33
CA ASP A 207 1.45 -11.21 -40.85
C ASP A 207 0.30 -10.60 -40.05
N ILE A 208 -0.81 -11.31 -39.85
CA ILE A 208 -1.96 -10.81 -39.05
C ILE A 208 -1.89 -11.25 -37.58
N LEU A 209 -1.13 -12.31 -37.26
CA LEU A 209 -1.03 -12.81 -35.88
C LEU A 209 0.08 -12.14 -35.05
N PHE A 210 0.91 -11.28 -35.63
CA PHE A 210 1.92 -10.52 -34.88
C PHE A 210 1.35 -9.25 -34.21
N TYR A 211 0.23 -8.71 -34.71
CA TYR A 211 -0.35 -7.48 -34.14
C TYR A 211 -1.24 -7.72 -32.91
N SER A 212 -1.72 -8.94 -32.68
CA SER A 212 -2.51 -9.26 -31.48
C SER A 212 -1.67 -9.63 -30.25
N ALA A 213 -0.36 -9.91 -30.43
CA ALA A 213 0.54 -10.23 -29.32
C ALA A 213 1.29 -9.00 -28.76
N PHE A 214 1.30 -7.86 -29.48
CA PHE A 214 2.00 -6.65 -29.02
C PHE A 214 1.13 -5.73 -28.14
N ILE A 215 -0.19 -5.93 -28.12
CA ILE A 215 -1.11 -5.03 -27.39
C ILE A 215 -1.29 -5.46 -25.91
N PHE A 216 -0.89 -6.69 -25.52
CA PHE A 216 -1.05 -7.18 -24.14
C PHE A 216 0.16 -6.95 -23.20
N GLN A 217 1.22 -6.26 -23.64
CA GLN A 217 2.40 -5.98 -22.81
C GLN A 217 2.46 -4.53 -22.27
N HIS A 218 1.45 -3.70 -22.53
CA HIS A 218 1.48 -2.28 -22.13
C HIS A 218 0.19 -1.74 -21.51
N PHE A 219 -0.54 -2.58 -20.77
CA PHE A 219 -1.52 -2.11 -19.78
C PHE A 219 -1.49 -2.96 -18.52
#